data_AF-A0A7J5BI87-F1
#
_entry.id   AF-A0A7J5BI87-F1
#
_cell.length_a   1.000
_cell.length_b   1.000
_cell.length_c   1.000
_cell.angle_alpha   90.00
_cell.angle_beta   90.00
_cell.angle_gamma   90.00
#
_symmetry.space_group_name_H-M   'P 1'
#
loop_
_entity.id
_entity.type
_entity.pdbx_description
1 polymer ?
#
loop_
_entity_poly.entity_id
_entity_poly.type
_entity_poly.pdbx_seq_one_letter_code
_entity_poly.pdbx_strand_id
1 'polypeptide(L)'
;MITADDTEQSGAPALRAARPLEDLAPGDLVIIEDSRVIVRVTERSPRLFSTDDGGRWRISNGREVGGARTTRALTDAQSKRFLAWCRFDRARRRLVTLTDQMAALTPDHDVIAVAPEYADKISRVAESLDAIG
;
A
#
# COMPACT_ATOMS: atom_id res chain seq x y z
N MET A 1 -33.41 10.21 -7.47
CA MET A 1 -33.06 10.96 -6.24
C MET A 1 -32.55 9.92 -5.25
N ILE A 2 -31.23 9.72 -5.20
CA ILE A 2 -30.58 8.74 -4.32
C ILE A 2 -29.68 9.56 -3.41
N THR A 3 -30.08 9.68 -2.15
CA THR A 3 -29.26 10.22 -1.06
C THR A 3 -28.19 9.19 -0.74
N ALA A 4 -26.96 9.46 -1.19
CA ALA A 4 -25.77 8.78 -0.69
C ALA A 4 -25.41 9.44 0.64
N ASP A 5 -26.01 8.93 1.72
CA ASP A 5 -25.52 9.12 3.08
C ASP A 5 -24.76 7.84 3.42
N ASP A 6 -23.44 7.88 3.28
CA ASP A 6 -22.53 6.90 3.88
C ASP A 6 -21.30 7.65 4.34
N THR A 7 -21.55 8.39 5.41
CA THR A 7 -20.55 9.03 6.25
C THR A 7 -19.86 7.98 7.12
N GLU A 8 -19.04 7.10 6.52
CA GLU A 8 -18.05 6.35 7.31
C GLU A 8 -16.75 7.15 7.34
N GLN A 9 -16.76 8.20 8.16
CA GLN A 9 -15.53 8.76 8.73
C GLN A 9 -14.87 7.65 9.54
N SER A 10 -13.94 6.95 8.89
CA SER A 10 -13.04 5.98 9.50
C SER A 10 -12.44 6.58 10.77
N GLY A 11 -12.90 6.11 11.94
CA GLY A 11 -12.40 6.47 13.27
C GLY A 11 -10.97 5.99 13.53
N ALA A 12 -10.21 5.66 12.48
CA ALA A 12 -8.79 5.40 12.61
C ALA A 12 -8.09 6.73 12.92
N PRO A 13 -7.33 6.82 14.05
CA PRO A 13 -6.59 8.04 14.36
C PRO A 13 -5.70 8.41 13.17
N ALA A 14 -5.71 9.69 12.80
CA ALA A 14 -4.88 10.21 11.74
C ALA A 14 -3.41 9.85 12.00
N LEU A 15 -2.77 9.14 11.07
CA LEU A 15 -1.39 8.68 11.20
C LEU A 15 -0.48 9.91 11.29
N ARG A 16 0.23 10.05 12.41
CA ARG A 16 1.17 11.13 12.66
C ARG A 16 2.58 10.66 12.32
N ALA A 17 3.42 11.62 11.96
CA ALA A 17 4.82 11.35 11.69
C ALA A 17 5.60 11.24 13.01
N ALA A 18 6.57 10.32 13.06
CA ALA A 18 7.18 9.92 14.31
C ALA A 18 8.30 10.88 14.77
N ARG A 19 8.31 11.09 16.09
CA ARG A 19 9.29 11.83 16.88
C ARG A 19 10.32 10.85 17.50
N PRO A 20 11.36 11.27 18.25
CA PRO A 20 12.16 10.34 19.06
C PRO A 20 11.29 9.30 19.80
N LEU A 21 11.80 8.09 20.09
CA LEU A 21 10.98 6.99 20.64
C LEU A 21 10.22 7.37 21.93
N GLU A 22 10.78 8.31 22.68
CA GLU A 22 10.22 8.92 23.88
C GLU A 22 8.95 9.76 23.62
N ASP A 23 8.76 10.25 22.40
CA ASP A 23 7.65 11.10 21.97
C ASP A 23 6.62 10.35 21.11
N LEU A 24 6.79 9.05 20.89
CA LEU A 24 5.85 8.25 20.11
C LEU A 24 4.43 8.35 20.67
N ALA A 25 3.45 8.48 19.77
CA ALA A 25 2.03 8.43 20.08
C ALA A 25 1.35 7.28 19.32
N PRO A 26 0.18 6.82 19.79
CA PRO A 26 -0.69 5.95 18.99
C PRO A 26 -0.95 6.56 17.60
N GLY A 27 -0.75 5.76 16.56
CA GLY A 27 -0.85 6.16 15.16
C GLY A 27 0.49 6.47 14.48
N ASP A 28 1.58 6.61 15.24
CA ASP A 28 2.92 6.81 14.67
C ASP A 28 3.45 5.54 13.99
N LEU A 29 4.41 5.72 13.09
CA LEU A 29 5.06 4.63 12.37
C LEU A 29 6.48 4.39 12.87
N VAL A 30 6.79 3.11 13.10
CA VAL A 30 8.15 2.66 13.43
C VAL A 30 8.57 1.60 12.42
N ILE A 31 9.88 1.49 12.20
CA ILE A 31 10.49 0.42 11.41
C ILE A 31 11.21 -0.53 12.35
N ILE A 32 10.92 -1.82 12.18
CA ILE A 32 11.68 -2.92 12.77
C ILE A 32 12.85 -3.17 11.83
N GLU A 33 14.06 -2.81 12.25
CA GLU A 33 15.22 -2.74 11.37
C GLU A 33 15.63 -4.12 10.83
N ASP A 34 15.55 -5.16 11.66
CA ASP A 34 16.00 -6.50 11.28
C ASP A 34 15.15 -7.11 10.15
N SER A 35 13.86 -6.81 10.15
CA SER A 35 12.90 -7.32 9.16
C SER A 35 12.52 -6.28 8.11
N ARG A 36 12.96 -5.02 8.28
CA ARG A 36 12.54 -3.86 7.48
C ARG A 36 11.02 -3.71 7.36
N VAL A 37 10.30 -4.16 8.38
CA VAL A 37 8.84 -4.05 8.43
C VAL A 37 8.47 -2.74 9.10
N ILE A 38 7.58 -1.99 8.45
CA ILE A 38 7.01 -0.76 9.01
C ILE A 38 5.68 -1.13 9.64
N VAL A 39 5.54 -0.81 10.93
CA VAL A 39 4.37 -1.11 11.75
C VAL A 39 3.85 0.15 12.42
N ARG A 40 2.58 0.12 12.83
CA ARG A 40 1.94 1.26 13.47
C ARG A 40 1.92 1.06 14.98
N VAL A 41 2.25 2.12 15.72
CA VAL A 41 2.09 2.17 17.18
C VAL A 41 0.60 2.19 17.53
N THR A 42 0.14 1.25 18.34
CA THR A 42 -1.25 1.15 18.78
C THR A 42 -1.44 1.71 20.19
N GLU A 43 -0.46 1.51 21.06
CA GLU A 43 -0.51 1.95 22.45
C GLU A 43 0.85 2.50 22.89
N ARG A 44 0.80 3.51 23.77
CA ARG A 44 2.00 4.09 24.40
C ARG A 44 1.81 4.30 25.89
N SER A 45 2.78 3.83 26.67
CA SER A 45 2.99 4.14 28.09
C SER A 45 4.44 4.60 28.28
N PRO A 46 4.82 5.33 29.35
CA PRO A 46 6.13 5.99 29.47
C PRO A 46 7.36 5.13 29.11
N ARG A 47 7.34 3.84 29.43
CA ARG A 47 8.45 2.90 29.20
C ARG A 47 8.13 1.78 28.21
N LEU A 48 6.98 1.82 27.54
CA LEU A 48 6.57 0.74 26.67
C LEU A 48 5.62 1.21 25.58
N PHE A 49 5.77 0.66 24.38
CA PHE A 49 4.78 0.82 23.32
C PHE A 49 4.46 -0.53 22.68
N SER A 50 3.25 -0.60 22.13
CA SER A 50 2.73 -1.77 21.41
C SER A 50 2.51 -1.40 19.94
N THR A 51 2.66 -2.37 19.05
CA THR A 51 2.47 -2.21 17.60
C THR A 51 1.33 -3.10 17.09
N ASP A 52 0.82 -2.80 15.90
CA ASP A 52 -0.32 -3.50 15.30
C ASP A 52 -0.03 -4.94 14.87
N ASP A 53 1.24 -5.29 14.69
CA ASP A 53 1.72 -6.67 14.51
C ASP A 53 1.76 -7.48 15.83
N GLY A 54 1.29 -6.90 16.95
CA GLY A 54 1.34 -7.51 18.27
C GLY A 54 2.70 -7.39 18.97
N GLY A 55 3.67 -6.70 18.35
CA GLY A 55 4.96 -6.40 18.94
C GLY A 55 4.84 -5.51 20.18
N ARG A 56 5.75 -5.72 21.14
CA ARG A 56 5.80 -4.94 22.39
C ARG A 56 7.24 -4.59 22.71
N TRP A 57 7.47 -3.30 22.93
CA TRP A 57 8.82 -2.73 22.96
C TRP A 57 9.02 -1.93 24.23
N ARG A 58 10.15 -2.16 24.92
CA ARG A 58 10.53 -1.43 26.13
C ARG A 58 11.49 -0.30 25.77
N ILE A 59 11.30 0.84 26.41
CA ILE A 59 12.07 2.06 26.18
C ILE A 59 12.56 2.62 27.51
N SER A 60 13.82 3.06 27.53
CA SER A 60 14.45 3.80 28.63
C SER A 60 15.36 4.88 28.07
N ASN A 61 15.25 6.11 28.56
CA ASN A 61 16.04 7.27 28.12
C ASN A 61 16.05 7.43 26.59
N GLY A 62 14.86 7.38 25.96
CA GLY A 62 14.72 7.55 24.52
C GLY A 62 15.25 6.39 23.66
N ARG A 63 15.75 5.31 24.25
CA ARG A 63 16.30 4.14 23.54
C ARG A 63 15.54 2.87 23.89
N GLU A 64 15.46 1.98 22.92
CA GLU A 64 14.96 0.63 23.15
C GLU A 64 15.87 -0.10 24.15
N VAL A 65 15.28 -0.84 25.09
CA VAL A 65 16.03 -1.64 26.08
C VAL A 65 15.46 -3.04 26.18
N GLY A 66 16.32 -4.04 25.94
CA GLY A 66 15.99 -5.44 26.10
C GLY A 66 15.05 -5.93 25.02
N GLY A 67 15.63 -6.50 23.97
CA GLY A 67 14.95 -7.07 22.82
C GLY A 67 15.97 -7.80 21.94
N ALA A 68 15.53 -8.84 21.22
CA ALA A 68 16.37 -9.49 20.21
C ALA A 68 16.34 -8.74 18.87
N ARG A 69 15.39 -7.82 18.72
CA ARG A 69 15.18 -7.02 17.51
C ARG A 69 15.39 -5.56 17.82
N THR A 70 15.65 -4.76 16.79
CA THR A 70 15.83 -3.32 16.92
C THR A 70 14.71 -2.54 16.22
N THR A 71 14.23 -1.48 16.86
CA THR A 71 13.19 -0.59 16.32
C THR A 71 13.62 0.88 16.33
N ARG A 72 13.17 1.63 15.31
CA ARG A 72 13.28 3.10 15.32
C ARG A 72 12.02 3.78 14.80
N ALA A 73 11.81 5.00 15.25
CA ALA A 73 10.85 5.91 14.68
C ALA A 73 11.21 6.28 13.23
N LEU A 74 10.19 6.38 12.36
CA LEU A 74 10.34 6.93 11.01
C LEU A 74 10.21 8.44 11.01
N THR A 75 11.09 9.14 10.29
CA THR A 75 10.96 10.59 10.12
C THR A 75 9.68 10.96 9.36
N ASP A 76 9.25 12.22 9.43
CA ASP A 76 8.13 12.76 8.64
C ASP A 76 8.24 12.46 7.15
N ALA A 77 9.42 12.66 6.58
CA ALA A 77 9.66 12.40 5.17
C ALA A 77 9.52 10.91 4.84
N GLN A 78 10.03 10.02 5.71
CA GLN A 78 9.93 8.57 5.54
C GLN A 78 8.49 8.09 5.69
N SER A 79 7.78 8.58 6.72
CA SER A 79 6.38 8.26 6.97
C SER A 79 5.48 8.67 5.79
N LYS A 80 5.64 9.90 5.28
CA LYS A 80 4.90 10.39 4.10
C LYS A 80 5.16 9.53 2.87
N ARG A 81 6.43 9.17 2.60
CA ARG A 81 6.80 8.30 1.47
C ARG A 81 6.19 6.91 1.61
N PHE A 82 6.25 6.31 2.80
CA PHE A 82 5.64 5.01 3.03
C PHE A 82 4.12 5.03 2.82
N LEU A 83 3.43 6.04 3.35
CA LEU A 83 1.99 6.18 3.15
C LEU A 83 1.61 6.39 1.69
N ALA A 84 2.39 7.16 0.94
CA ALA A 84 2.21 7.33 -0.50
C ALA A 84 2.40 5.99 -1.23
N TRP A 85 3.44 5.22 -0.88
CA TRP A 85 3.67 3.89 -1.43
C TRP A 85 2.52 2.92 -1.10
N CYS A 86 2.01 2.90 0.13
CA CYS A 86 0.85 2.08 0.51
C CYS A 86 -0.40 2.42 -0.30
N ARG A 87 -0.65 3.71 -0.57
CA ARG A 87 -1.76 4.14 -1.45
C ARG A 87 -1.57 3.65 -2.87
N PHE A 88 -0.35 3.79 -3.41
CA PHE A 88 0.00 3.30 -4.73
C PHE A 88 -0.14 1.78 -4.85
N ASP A 89 0.38 1.01 -3.89
CA ASP A 89 0.27 -0.45 -3.90
C ASP A 89 -1.19 -0.92 -3.80
N ARG A 90 -2.04 -0.25 -3.01
CA ARG A 90 -3.49 -0.53 -3.02
C ARG A 90 -4.13 -0.27 -4.38
N ALA A 91 -3.79 0.84 -5.04
CA ALA A 91 -4.29 1.12 -6.38
C ALA A 91 -3.80 0.07 -7.39
N ARG A 92 -2.52 -0.31 -7.31
CA ARG A 92 -1.93 -1.37 -8.14
C ARG A 92 -2.64 -2.71 -7.93
N ARG A 93 -2.88 -3.13 -6.68
CA ARG A 93 -3.62 -4.37 -6.39
C ARG A 93 -5.04 -4.33 -6.95
N ARG A 94 -5.75 -3.20 -6.81
CA ARG A 94 -7.09 -3.03 -7.41
C ARG A 94 -7.05 -3.16 -8.93
N LEU A 95 -6.05 -2.58 -9.59
CA LEU A 95 -5.86 -2.74 -11.03
C LEU A 95 -5.61 -4.20 -11.40
N VAL A 96 -4.73 -4.90 -10.70
CA VAL A 96 -4.49 -6.34 -10.92
C VAL A 96 -5.78 -7.14 -10.74
N THR A 97 -6.52 -6.92 -9.65
CA THR A 97 -7.81 -7.58 -9.43
C THR A 97 -8.81 -7.27 -10.54
N LEU A 98 -8.86 -6.02 -11.03
CA LEU A 98 -9.75 -5.66 -12.14
C LEU A 98 -9.30 -6.33 -13.44
N THR A 99 -8.00 -6.43 -13.71
CA THR A 99 -7.46 -7.18 -14.85
C THR A 99 -7.78 -8.67 -14.74
N ASP A 100 -7.63 -9.27 -13.56
CA ASP A 100 -7.99 -10.68 -13.32
C ASP A 100 -9.50 -10.91 -13.49
N GLN A 101 -10.34 -9.96 -13.00
CA GLN A 101 -11.78 -9.99 -13.19
C GLN A 101 -12.16 -9.83 -14.66
N MET A 102 -11.50 -8.94 -15.41
CA MET A 102 -11.70 -8.81 -16.85
C MET A 102 -11.29 -10.10 -17.56
N ALA A 103 -10.14 -10.69 -17.23
CA ALA A 103 -9.72 -11.97 -17.79
C ALA A 103 -10.72 -13.11 -17.48
N ALA A 104 -11.34 -13.11 -16.30
CA ALA A 104 -12.37 -14.07 -15.93
C ALA A 104 -13.74 -13.80 -16.59
N LEU A 105 -14.06 -12.54 -16.88
CA LEU A 105 -15.32 -12.11 -17.51
C LEU A 105 -15.27 -12.15 -19.04
N THR A 106 -14.08 -12.12 -19.63
CA THR A 106 -13.93 -12.25 -21.07
C THR A 106 -14.04 -13.74 -21.39
N PRO A 107 -15.13 -14.22 -22.02
CA PRO A 107 -15.16 -15.59 -22.50
C PRO A 107 -14.09 -15.69 -23.58
N ASP A 108 -13.22 -16.70 -23.51
CA ASP A 108 -12.25 -17.01 -24.57
C ASP A 108 -12.93 -17.05 -25.97
N HIS A 109 -14.23 -17.35 -26.01
CA HIS A 109 -15.03 -17.34 -27.23
C HIS A 109 -15.21 -15.96 -27.91
N ASP A 110 -15.31 -14.86 -27.17
CA ASP A 110 -15.49 -13.54 -27.80
C ASP A 110 -14.16 -13.01 -28.35
N VAL A 111 -13.04 -13.24 -27.64
CA VAL A 111 -11.70 -12.87 -28.15
C VAL A 111 -11.33 -13.70 -29.37
N ILE A 112 -11.67 -14.99 -29.40
CA ILE A 112 -11.46 -15.85 -30.59
C ILE A 112 -12.35 -15.41 -31.77
N ALA A 113 -13.56 -14.90 -31.51
CA ALA A 113 -14.47 -14.47 -32.57
C ALA A 113 -14.03 -13.15 -33.24
N VAL A 114 -13.44 -12.20 -32.49
CA VAL A 114 -12.96 -10.92 -33.06
C VAL A 114 -11.48 -10.92 -33.41
N ALA A 115 -10.66 -11.84 -32.89
CA ALA A 115 -9.24 -11.93 -33.20
C ALA A 115 -8.91 -11.98 -34.71
N PRO A 116 -9.65 -12.70 -35.57
CA PRO A 116 -9.39 -12.72 -37.01
C PRO A 116 -9.61 -11.36 -37.67
N GLU A 117 -10.70 -10.65 -37.32
CA GLU A 117 -11.00 -9.34 -37.90
C GLU A 117 -9.97 -8.27 -37.51
N TYR A 118 -9.46 -8.32 -36.27
CA TYR A 118 -8.40 -7.41 -35.83
C TYR A 118 -7.03 -7.80 -36.39
N ALA A 119 -6.72 -9.09 -36.54
CA ALA A 119 -5.51 -9.55 -37.21
C ALA A 119 -5.47 -9.09 -38.68
N ASP A 120 -6.56 -9.24 -39.42
CA ASP A 120 -6.67 -8.75 -40.80
C ASP A 120 -6.58 -7.24 -40.91
N LYS A 121 -7.09 -6.50 -39.93
CA LYS A 121 -6.92 -5.03 -39.87
C LYS A 121 -5.48 -4.64 -39.61
N ILE A 122 -4.80 -5.32 -38.69
CA ILE A 122 -3.40 -5.06 -38.36
C ILE A 122 -2.49 -5.40 -39.56
N SER A 123 -2.71 -6.53 -40.23
CA SER A 123 -1.96 -6.89 -41.44
C SER A 123 -2.17 -5.90 -42.57
N ARG A 124 -3.42 -5.45 -42.82
CA ARG A 124 -3.69 -4.42 -43.83
C ARG A 124 -3.06 -3.08 -43.51
N VAL A 125 -3.03 -2.69 -42.23
CA VAL A 125 -2.35 -1.47 -41.79
C VAL A 125 -0.83 -1.61 -41.96
N ALA A 126 -0.25 -2.76 -41.59
CA ALA A 126 1.17 -3.06 -41.78
C ALA A 126 1.58 -3.05 -43.25
N GLU A 127 0.81 -3.70 -44.14
CA GLU A 127 1.02 -3.66 -45.59
C GLU A 127 0.89 -2.23 -46.15
N SER A 128 -0.04 -1.43 -45.63
CA SER A 128 -0.16 -0.03 -46.04
C SER A 128 1.02 0.84 -45.57
N LEU A 129 1.62 0.51 -44.43
CA LEU A 129 2.78 1.21 -43.88
C LEU A 129 4.07 0.81 -44.61
N ASP A 130 4.22 -0.46 -44.99
CA ASP A 130 5.33 -0.95 -45.80
C ASP A 130 5.27 -0.42 -47.24
N ALA A 131 4.07 -0.19 -47.80
CA ALA A 131 3.90 0.41 -49.13
C ALA A 131 4.20 1.92 -49.19
N ILE A 132 4.33 2.58 -48.03
CA ILE A 132 4.72 3.99 -47.91
C ILE A 132 6.25 4.14 -47.73
N GLY A 133 6.96 3.04 -47.47
CA GLY A 133 8.42 2.97 -47.31
C GLY A 133 9.19 2.81 -48.61
#